data_AF-A0A967CDZ6-F1
#
_entry.id   AF-A0A967CDZ6-F1
#
_cell.length_a   1.000
_cell.length_b   1.000
_cell.length_c   1.000
_cell.angle_alpha   90.00
_cell.angle_beta   90.00
_cell.angle_gamma   90.00
#
_symmetry.space_group_name_H-M   'P 1'
#
loop_
_entity.id
_entity.type
_entity.pdbx_description
1 polymer ?
#
loop_
_entity_poly.entity_id
_entity_poly.type
_entity_poly.pdbx_seq_one_letter_code
_entity_poly.pdbx_strand_id
1 'polypeptide(L)'
;MLDKWRTIGLLRQGLHIATIVSATLLPIADGPDYTATWDLVFGGVIPAVVPIFVILIGFDLMMCNIIRESREEEEVHRLDLIRTYHRWVGGYGLAVFAWFIAPALIP
;
A
#
# COMPACT_ATOMS: atom_id res chain seq x y z
N MET A 1 2.65 -10.56 -19.75
CA MET A 1 2.37 -9.99 -18.40
C MET A 1 3.11 -8.67 -18.15
N LEU A 2 4.36 -8.51 -18.61
CA LEU A 2 5.10 -7.23 -18.50
C LEU A 2 4.42 -6.03 -19.19
N ASP A 3 3.75 -6.22 -20.34
CA ASP A 3 3.04 -5.11 -21.02
C ASP A 3 1.82 -4.60 -20.24
N LYS A 4 1.17 -5.50 -19.48
CA LYS A 4 0.08 -5.13 -18.56
C LYS A 4 0.59 -4.38 -17.32
N TRP A 5 1.86 -4.54 -16.96
CA TRP A 5 2.48 -3.80 -15.87
C TRP A 5 2.83 -2.37 -16.27
N ARG A 6 3.43 -2.17 -17.46
CA ARG A 6 3.74 -0.82 -17.97
C ARG A 6 2.51 0.10 -18.07
N THR A 7 1.34 -0.46 -18.36
CA THR A 7 0.08 0.30 -18.50
C THR A 7 -0.50 0.81 -17.19
N ILE A 8 -0.05 0.31 -16.03
CA ILE A 8 -0.48 0.80 -14.70
C ILE A 8 0.19 2.14 -14.36
N GLY A 9 1.37 2.43 -14.93
CA GLY A 9 2.15 3.63 -14.62
C GLY A 9 3.17 3.40 -13.50
N LEU A 10 4.33 4.03 -13.64
CA LEU A 10 5.50 3.80 -12.79
C LEU A 10 5.29 4.25 -11.34
N LEU A 11 4.57 5.36 -11.14
CA LEU A 11 4.27 5.89 -9.80
C LEU A 11 3.43 4.90 -8.98
N ARG A 12 2.39 4.31 -9.58
CA ARG A 12 1.50 3.35 -8.92
C ARG A 12 2.22 2.05 -8.59
N GLN A 13 3.09 1.59 -9.48
CA GLN A 13 3.97 0.44 -9.20
C GLN A 13 4.93 0.73 -8.05
N GLY A 14 5.54 1.92 -8.03
CA GLY A 14 6.38 2.37 -6.92
C GLY A 14 5.62 2.35 -5.60
N LEU A 15 4.39 2.86 -5.58
CA LEU A 15 3.53 2.83 -4.40
C LEU A 15 3.20 1.39 -3.97
N HIS A 16 2.88 0.50 -4.91
CA HIS A 16 2.62 -0.91 -4.59
C HIS A 16 3.84 -1.61 -4.00
N ILE A 17 5.02 -1.44 -4.62
CA ILE A 17 6.27 -2.05 -4.14
C ILE A 17 6.61 -1.49 -2.76
N ALA A 18 6.54 -0.18 -2.58
CA ALA A 18 6.81 0.47 -1.30
C ALA A 18 5.86 -0.05 -0.20
N THR A 19 4.57 -0.23 -0.52
CA THR A 19 3.58 -0.79 0.40
C THR A 19 3.87 -2.24 0.76
N ILE A 20 4.16 -3.08 -0.23
CA ILE A 20 4.46 -4.50 0.01
C ILE A 20 5.71 -4.63 0.87
N VAL A 21 6.78 -3.91 0.52
CA VAL A 21 8.06 -3.94 1.25
C VAL A 21 7.86 -3.45 2.68
N SER A 22 7.26 -2.27 2.88
CA SER A 22 7.08 -1.71 4.22
C SER A 22 6.13 -2.57 5.07
N ALA A 23 5.03 -3.08 4.51
CA ALA A 23 4.12 -3.96 5.23
C ALA A 23 4.79 -5.29 5.58
N THR A 24 5.63 -5.87 4.72
CA THR A 24 6.35 -7.11 5.04
C THR A 24 7.40 -6.91 6.13
N LEU A 25 8.00 -5.72 6.20
CA LEU A 25 8.98 -5.38 7.22
C LEU A 25 8.34 -4.99 8.56
N LEU A 26 7.06 -4.61 8.57
CA LEU A 26 6.35 -4.13 9.76
C LEU A 26 6.33 -5.15 10.92
N PRO A 27 6.12 -6.46 10.73
CA PRO A 27 6.18 -7.44 11.84
C PRO A 27 7.58 -7.62 12.44
N ILE A 28 8.62 -7.12 11.77
CA ILE A 28 10.03 -7.19 12.22
C ILE A 28 10.42 -5.87 12.92
N ALA A 29 9.57 -4.84 12.85
CA ALA A 29 9.79 -3.52 13.43
C ALA A 29 9.69 -3.45 14.96
N ASP A 30 9.80 -4.60 15.65
CA ASP A 30 9.62 -4.71 17.09
C ASP A 30 10.95 -4.45 17.80
N GLY A 31 11.24 -3.17 18.06
CA GLY A 31 12.48 -2.72 18.70
C GLY A 31 12.20 -1.53 19.64
N PRO A 32 12.44 -1.66 20.96
CA PRO A 32 12.18 -0.59 21.93
C PRO A 32 13.23 0.53 21.92
N ASP A 33 14.30 0.38 21.15
CA ASP A 33 15.49 1.24 21.23
C ASP A 33 15.58 2.20 20.05
N TYR A 34 15.27 3.48 20.24
CA TYR A 34 15.37 4.51 19.20
C TYR A 34 16.80 5.08 19.04
N THR A 35 17.81 4.36 19.54
CA THR A 35 19.16 4.87 19.78
C THR A 35 20.13 4.54 18.64
N ALA A 36 19.87 3.50 17.84
CA ALA A 36 20.59 3.21 16.60
C ALA A 36 19.81 3.75 15.38
N THR A 37 20.51 4.27 14.37
CA THR A 37 19.91 4.86 13.16
C THR A 37 18.96 3.92 12.43
N TRP A 38 19.22 2.61 12.46
CA TRP A 38 18.36 1.60 11.84
C TRP A 38 17.11 1.30 12.66
N ASP A 39 17.21 1.29 13.99
CA ASP A 39 16.07 1.01 14.87
C ASP A 39 15.02 2.13 14.82
N LEU A 40 15.42 3.38 14.57
CA LEU A 40 14.48 4.48 14.29
C LEU A 40 13.66 4.24 13.01
N VAL A 41 14.30 3.67 11.97
CA VAL A 41 13.64 3.37 10.70
C VAL A 41 12.64 2.24 10.88
N PHE A 42 13.05 1.16 11.56
CA PHE A 42 12.18 0.02 11.83
C PHE A 42 11.09 0.37 12.84
N GLY A 43 11.42 0.81 14.05
CA GLY A 43 10.46 1.04 15.13
C GLY A 43 9.63 2.34 15.01
N GLY A 44 10.02 3.29 14.17
CA GLY A 44 9.31 4.57 14.01
C GLY A 44 8.76 4.79 12.60
N VAL A 45 9.65 4.77 11.60
CA VAL A 45 9.29 5.18 10.23
C VAL A 45 8.36 4.18 9.56
N ILE A 46 8.68 2.89 9.59
CA ILE A 46 7.88 1.85 8.90
C ILE A 46 6.43 1.80 9.46
N PRO A 47 6.19 1.72 10.78
CA PRO A 47 4.85 1.78 11.37
C PRO A 47 4.05 3.03 10.98
N ALA A 48 4.71 4.18 10.84
CA ALA A 48 4.04 5.42 10.43
C ALA A 48 3.72 5.45 8.92
N VAL A 49 4.60 4.92 8.08
CA VAL A 49 4.50 5.04 6.62
C VAL A 49 3.56 4.00 6.00
N VAL A 50 3.48 2.79 6.57
CA VAL A 50 2.54 1.74 6.09
C VAL A 50 1.09 2.25 5.98
N PRO A 51 0.47 2.83 7.04
CA PRO A 51 -0.91 3.33 6.93
C PRO A 51 -1.03 4.50 5.94
N ILE A 52 0.00 5.35 5.80
CA ILE A 52 0.01 6.43 4.79
C ILE A 52 -0.07 5.85 3.38
N PHE A 53 0.72 4.82 3.07
CA PHE A 53 0.68 4.19 1.75
C PHE A 53 -0.66 3.51 1.47
N VAL A 54 -1.26 2.86 2.47
CA VAL A 54 -2.61 2.29 2.36
C VAL A 54 -3.64 3.37 2.04
N ILE A 55 -3.57 4.53 2.70
CA ILE A 55 -4.44 5.68 2.42
C ILE A 55 -4.25 6.20 0.99
N LEU A 56 -3.00 6.35 0.53
CA LEU A 56 -2.70 6.81 -0.84
C LEU A 56 -3.26 5.85 -1.89
N ILE A 57 -3.14 4.53 -1.67
CA ILE A 57 -3.77 3.51 -2.52
C ILE A 57 -5.29 3.66 -2.51
N GLY A 58 -5.88 3.95 -1.34
CA GLY A 58 -7.32 4.24 -1.19
C GLY A 58 -7.77 5.45 -2.01
N PHE A 59 -7.03 6.56 -1.96
CA PHE A 59 -7.33 7.73 -2.78
C PHE A 59 -7.21 7.45 -4.27
N ASP A 60 -6.19 6.70 -4.69
CA ASP A 60 -6.04 6.36 -6.10
C ASP A 60 -7.16 5.41 -6.58
N LEU A 61 -7.62 4.49 -5.72
CA LEU A 61 -8.82 3.68 -5.97
C LEU A 61 -10.07 4.53 -6.18
N MET A 62 -10.28 5.56 -5.35
CA MET A 62 -11.40 6.49 -5.49
C MET A 62 -11.32 7.26 -6.81
N MET A 63 -10.14 7.77 -7.16
CA MET A 63 -9.92 8.46 -8.43
C MET A 63 -10.18 7.55 -9.64
N CYS A 64 -9.77 6.28 -9.58
CA CYS A 64 -10.05 5.32 -10.65
C CYS A 64 -11.56 5.11 -10.84
N ASN A 65 -12.34 5.06 -9.76
CA ASN A 65 -13.79 4.91 -9.86
C ASN A 65 -14.44 6.14 -10.51
N ILE A 66 -14.02 7.35 -10.09
CA ILE A 66 -14.55 8.61 -10.65
C ILE A 66 -14.23 8.72 -12.14
N ILE A 67 -12.98 8.44 -12.53
CA ILE A 67 -12.57 8.56 -13.93
C ILE A 67 -13.27 7.52 -14.80
N ARG A 68 -13.47 6.30 -14.29
CA ARG A 68 -14.09 5.19 -15.03
C ARG A 68 -15.49 5.51 -15.56
N GLU A 69 -16.28 6.33 -14.86
CA GLU A 69 -17.66 6.68 -15.25
C GLU A 69 -17.76 7.45 -16.56
N SER A 70 -16.66 8.00 -17.07
CA SER A 70 -16.63 8.89 -18.25
C SER A 70 -15.82 8.37 -19.42
N ARG A 71 -15.40 7.10 -19.40
CA ARG A 71 -14.40 6.55 -20.36
C ARG A 71 -14.94 5.40 -21.22
N GLU A 72 -14.27 5.21 -22.37
CA GLU A 72 -14.52 4.13 -23.33
C GLU A 72 -14.12 2.75 -22.77
N GLU A 73 -14.70 1.68 -23.33
CA GLU A 73 -14.59 0.30 -22.81
C GLU A 73 -13.15 -0.21 -22.64
N GLU A 74 -12.23 0.16 -23.53
CA GLU A 74 -10.81 -0.24 -23.44
C GLU A 74 -10.12 0.39 -22.21
N GLU A 75 -10.42 1.66 -21.94
CA GLU A 75 -9.86 2.39 -20.81
C GLU A 75 -10.50 1.94 -19.48
N VAL A 76 -11.76 1.51 -19.51
CA VAL A 76 -12.43 0.84 -18.38
C VAL A 76 -11.71 -0.46 -18.01
N HIS A 77 -11.33 -1.30 -18.99
CA HIS A 77 -10.61 -2.55 -18.71
C HIS A 77 -9.25 -2.29 -18.04
N ARG A 78 -8.52 -1.27 -18.49
CA ARG A 78 -7.25 -0.85 -17.86
C ARG A 78 -7.47 -0.39 -16.42
N LEU A 79 -8.48 0.43 -16.17
CA LEU A 79 -8.82 0.93 -14.84
C LEU A 79 -9.27 -0.20 -13.90
N ASP A 80 -10.01 -1.18 -14.37
CA ASP A 80 -10.43 -2.33 -13.56
C ASP A 80 -9.26 -3.24 -13.17
N LEU A 81 -8.29 -3.39 -14.06
CA LEU A 81 -7.04 -4.10 -13.75
C LEU A 81 -6.27 -3.37 -12.65
N ILE A 82 -6.08 -2.05 -12.79
CA ILE A 82 -5.45 -1.21 -11.77
C ILE A 82 -6.19 -1.33 -10.43
N ARG A 83 -7.53 -1.24 -10.45
CA ARG A 83 -8.37 -1.33 -9.25
C ARG A 83 -8.20 -2.66 -8.52
N THR A 84 -8.09 -3.74 -9.27
CA THR A 84 -7.87 -5.08 -8.73
C THR A 84 -6.54 -5.14 -7.99
N TYR A 85 -5.44 -4.66 -8.59
CA TYR A 85 -4.14 -4.63 -7.92
C TYR A 85 -4.13 -3.75 -6.67
N HIS A 86 -4.74 -2.56 -6.73
CA HIS A 86 -4.81 -1.67 -5.57
C HIS A 86 -5.58 -2.30 -4.41
N ARG A 87 -6.67 -3.04 -4.69
CA ARG A 87 -7.42 -3.77 -3.64
C ARG A 87 -6.57 -4.86 -2.99
N TRP A 88 -5.82 -5.63 -3.78
CA TRP A 88 -4.94 -6.66 -3.25
C TRP A 88 -3.80 -6.07 -2.42
N VAL A 89 -3.10 -5.07 -2.93
CA VAL A 89 -1.95 -4.46 -2.25
C VAL A 89 -2.37 -3.64 -1.04
N GLY A 90 -3.40 -2.81 -1.18
CA GLY A 90 -3.95 -2.03 -0.08
C GLY A 90 -4.58 -2.91 1.00
N GLY A 91 -5.30 -3.96 0.60
CA GLY A 91 -5.87 -4.95 1.54
C GLY A 91 -4.79 -5.71 2.30
N TYR A 92 -3.71 -6.11 1.63
CA TYR A 92 -2.55 -6.72 2.29
C TYR A 92 -1.90 -5.76 3.31
N GLY A 93 -1.58 -4.54 2.90
CA GLY A 93 -0.99 -3.53 3.79
C GLY A 93 -1.87 -3.23 5.01
N LEU A 94 -3.19 -3.11 4.80
CA LEU A 94 -4.16 -2.90 5.86
C LEU A 94 -4.22 -4.09 6.83
N ALA A 95 -4.24 -5.32 6.31
CA ALA A 95 -4.30 -6.53 7.13
C ALA A 95 -3.06 -6.69 8.02
N VAL A 96 -1.86 -6.46 7.46
CA VAL A 96 -0.61 -6.55 8.23
C VAL A 96 -0.53 -5.42 9.26
N PHE A 97 -0.94 -4.19 8.89
CA PHE A 97 -1.00 -3.09 9.84
C PHE A 97 -1.98 -3.35 10.98
N ALA A 98 -3.19 -3.84 10.66
CA ALA A 98 -4.20 -4.20 11.66
C ALA A 98 -3.68 -5.28 12.61
N TRP A 99 -2.98 -6.29 12.10
CA TRP A 99 -2.31 -7.30 12.92
C TRP A 99 -1.25 -6.69 13.84
N PHE A 100 -0.39 -5.81 13.31
CA PHE A 100 0.66 -5.16 14.08
C PHE A 100 0.12 -4.30 15.23
N ILE A 101 -0.98 -3.56 15.01
CA ILE A 101 -1.57 -2.71 16.05
C ILE A 101 -2.53 -3.46 17.00
N ALA A 102 -3.03 -4.64 16.62
CA ALA A 102 -4.03 -5.37 17.39
C ALA A 102 -3.62 -5.62 18.86
N PRO A 103 -2.37 -6.00 19.19
CA PRO A 103 -1.93 -6.15 20.57
C PRO A 103 -2.01 -4.85 21.38
N ALA A 104 -1.83 -3.68 20.75
CA ALA A 104 -1.92 -2.39 21.43
C ALA A 104 -3.36 -1.90 21.65
N LEU A 105 -4.35 -2.50 20.98
CA LEU A 105 -5.76 -2.14 21.07
C LEU A 105 -6.53 -2.98 22.11
N ILE A 106 -5.96 -4.10 22.55
CA ILE A 106 -6.57 -5.01 23.53
C ILE A 106 -5.89 -4.72 24.89
N PRO A 107 -6.62 -4.19 25.89
CA PRO A 107 -6.07 -3.83 27.20
C PRO A 107 -5.62 -5.02 28.04
#